data_AF-A0A817DIW4-F1
#
_entry.id   AF-A0A817DIW4-F1
#
_cell.length_a   1.000
_cell.length_b   1.000
_cell.length_c   1.000
_cell.angle_alpha   90.00
_cell.angle_beta   90.00
_cell.angle_gamma   90.00
#
_symmetry.space_group_name_H-M   'P 1'
#
loop_
_entity.id
_entity.type
_entity.pdbx_description
1 polymer ?
#
loop_
_entity_poly.entity_id
_entity_poly.type
_entity_poly.pdbx_seq_one_letter_code
_entity_poly.pdbx_strand_id
1 'polypeptide(L)'
;MALGFWWWWHTDHIKFGNGTWSIDPRNLSATGKLQRETIPPSLLKVEGTFPGLGVHILEDIGQNNVVNIRYVLRWETLGSNRDQPRPPPYPSPSMLRVYAVKIVWENVLTRH
;
A
#
# COMPACT_ATOMS: atom_id res chain seq x y z
N MET A 1 -5.62 10.59 31.77
CA MET A 1 -5.90 10.01 30.44
C MET A 1 -4.61 10.07 29.63
N ALA A 2 -3.87 8.96 29.55
CA ALA A 2 -2.63 8.90 28.78
C ALA A 2 -2.96 8.51 27.33
N LEU A 3 -2.63 9.40 26.40
CA LEU A 3 -2.66 9.13 24.97
C LEU A 3 -1.63 8.03 24.69
N GLY A 4 -2.12 6.81 24.42
CA GLY A 4 -1.27 5.66 24.13
C GLY A 4 -0.52 5.87 22.82
N PHE A 5 0.79 6.14 22.93
CA PHE A 5 1.72 6.05 21.81
C PHE A 5 1.95 4.57 21.50
N TRP A 6 1.41 4.12 20.36
CA TRP A 6 1.63 2.77 19.85
C TRP A 6 2.92 2.77 19.03
N TRP A 7 3.93 2.03 19.47
CA TRP A 7 5.19 1.87 18.74
C TRP A 7 5.03 0.75 17.70
N TRP A 8 5.44 1.01 16.46
CA TRP A 8 5.36 0.08 15.33
C TRP A 8 6.77 -0.32 14.89
N TRP A 9 7.04 -1.62 14.75
CA TRP A 9 8.32 -2.13 14.22
C TRP A 9 8.10 -2.81 12.86
N HIS A 10 8.87 -2.38 11.84
CA HIS A 10 8.88 -2.95 10.50
C HIS A 10 10.08 -3.88 10.33
N THR A 11 9.86 -5.12 9.89
CA THR A 11 10.94 -6.08 9.60
C THR A 11 10.86 -6.55 8.15
N ASP A 12 11.92 -6.34 7.37
CA ASP A 12 12.15 -7.00 6.08
C ASP A 12 13.16 -8.14 6.29
N HIS A 13 12.69 -9.39 6.31
CA HIS A 13 13.55 -10.55 6.54
C HIS A 13 13.44 -11.57 5.41
N ILE A 14 14.57 -11.91 4.79
CA ILE A 14 14.66 -12.85 3.64
C ILE A 14 14.00 -14.22 3.92
N LYS A 15 14.03 -14.70 5.17
CA LYS A 15 13.42 -16.00 5.55
C LYS A 15 12.01 -15.93 6.10
N PHE A 16 11.58 -14.78 6.64
CA PHE A 16 10.33 -14.67 7.42
C PHE A 16 9.31 -13.69 6.84
N GLY A 17 9.65 -13.06 5.71
CA GLY A 17 8.79 -12.13 4.98
C GLY A 17 8.79 -10.73 5.55
N ASN A 18 7.89 -9.90 5.02
CA ASN A 18 7.57 -8.57 5.50
C ASN A 18 6.29 -8.66 6.36
N GLY A 19 6.27 -7.98 7.49
CA GLY A 19 5.11 -7.99 8.38
C GLY A 19 5.25 -6.97 9.49
N THR A 20 4.11 -6.59 10.04
CA THR A 20 4.02 -5.63 11.12
C THR A 20 3.52 -6.34 12.37
N TRP A 21 4.24 -6.19 13.48
CA TRP A 21 3.90 -6.84 14.74
C TRP A 21 3.23 -5.87 15.71
N SER A 22 2.18 -6.35 16.38
CA SER A 22 1.62 -5.68 17.54
C SER A 22 2.52 -5.98 18.76
N ILE A 23 2.92 -4.94 19.49
CA ILE A 23 3.80 -5.05 20.64
C ILE A 23 3.06 -4.57 21.89
N ASP A 24 3.09 -5.36 22.96
CA ASP A 24 2.59 -4.91 24.28
C ASP A 24 3.57 -3.85 24.84
N PRO A 25 3.12 -2.60 25.07
CA PRO A 25 4.00 -1.52 25.49
C PRO A 25 4.60 -1.71 26.88
N ARG A 26 4.07 -2.63 27.71
CA ARG A 26 4.53 -2.83 29.09
C ARG A 26 5.69 -3.80 29.22
N ASN A 27 5.73 -4.81 28.36
CA ASN A 27 6.72 -5.90 28.43
C ASN A 27 7.46 -6.12 27.11
N LEU A 28 7.14 -5.34 26.07
CA LEU A 28 7.72 -5.40 24.73
C LEU A 28 7.56 -6.77 24.04
N SER A 29 6.62 -7.59 24.50
CA SER A 29 6.34 -8.88 23.87
C SER A 29 5.51 -8.72 22.60
N ALA A 30 5.78 -9.57 21.61
CA ALA A 30 4.98 -9.63 20.39
C ALA A 30 3.61 -10.27 20.72
N THR A 31 2.54 -9.52 20.52
CA THR A 31 1.16 -9.95 20.83
C THR A 31 0.44 -10.53 19.61
N GLY A 32 0.98 -10.34 18.41
CA GLY A 32 0.42 -10.89 17.17
C GLY A 32 0.96 -10.18 15.93
N LYS A 33 0.67 -10.76 14.76
CA LYS A 33 0.91 -10.10 13.47
C LYS A 33 -0.31 -9.26 13.09
N LEU A 34 -0.06 -8.04 12.65
CA LEU A 34 -1.07 -7.15 12.11
C LEU A 34 -1.13 -7.34 10.59
N GLN A 35 -2.30 -7.75 10.09
CA GLN A 35 -2.60 -7.63 8.67
C GLN A 35 -3.06 -6.20 8.40
N ARG A 36 -2.28 -5.50 7.58
CA ARG A 36 -2.62 -4.19 7.05
C ARG A 36 -2.95 -4.34 5.58
N GLU A 37 -4.22 -4.16 5.22
CA GLU A 37 -4.57 -3.91 3.83
C GLU A 37 -4.14 -2.50 3.46
N THR A 38 -3.08 -2.38 2.66
CA THR A 38 -2.52 -1.08 2.30
C THR A 38 -3.24 -0.46 1.10
N ILE A 39 -3.63 -1.29 0.11
CA ILE A 39 -4.27 -0.85 -1.14
C ILE A 39 -5.43 -1.79 -1.48
N PRO A 40 -6.65 -1.27 -1.70
CA PRO A 40 -7.78 -2.07 -2.16
C PRO A 40 -7.48 -2.81 -3.48
N PRO A 41 -7.80 -4.11 -3.60
CA PRO A 41 -7.55 -4.88 -4.82
C PRO A 41 -8.19 -4.29 -6.09
N SER A 42 -9.31 -3.58 -5.93
CA SER A 42 -9.99 -2.87 -7.02
C SER A 42 -9.12 -1.81 -7.68
N LEU A 43 -8.23 -1.15 -6.93
CA LEU A 43 -7.31 -0.13 -7.47
C LEU A 43 -6.18 -0.75 -8.29
N LEU A 44 -5.87 -2.02 -8.08
CA LEU A 44 -4.81 -2.75 -8.80
C LEU A 44 -5.28 -3.31 -10.16
N LYS A 45 -6.58 -3.22 -10.46
CA LYS A 45 -7.13 -3.66 -11.73
C LYS A 45 -6.82 -2.64 -12.82
N VAL A 46 -6.31 -3.11 -13.96
CA VAL A 46 -6.12 -2.29 -15.18
C VAL A 46 -7.48 -1.99 -15.80
N GLU A 47 -7.74 -0.71 -16.10
CA GLU A 47 -8.96 -0.22 -16.75
C GLU A 47 -8.80 -0.11 -18.27
N GLY A 48 -7.59 0.21 -18.75
CA GLY A 48 -7.28 0.29 -20.18
C GLY A 48 -7.26 -1.07 -20.88
N THR A 49 -7.51 -1.05 -22.19
CA THR A 49 -7.52 -2.26 -23.04
C THR A 49 -6.22 -2.49 -23.80
N PHE A 50 -5.27 -1.56 -23.73
CA PHE A 50 -4.02 -1.66 -24.48
C PHE A 50 -3.08 -2.73 -23.88
N PRO A 51 -2.53 -3.65 -24.69
CA PRO A 51 -1.65 -4.71 -24.19
C PRO A 51 -0.41 -4.18 -23.46
N GLY A 52 -0.14 -4.74 -22.27
CA GLY A 52 1.04 -4.37 -21.48
C GLY A 52 0.88 -3.11 -20.62
N LEU A 53 -0.32 -2.55 -20.51
CA LEU A 53 -0.62 -1.56 -19.48
C LEU A 53 -0.50 -2.18 -18.09
N GLY A 54 0.19 -1.47 -17.20
CA GLY A 54 0.28 -1.78 -15.78
C GLY A 54 -0.27 -0.64 -14.94
N VAL A 55 -0.84 -0.99 -13.78
CA VAL A 55 -1.23 0.00 -12.78
C VAL A 55 0.01 0.42 -11.99
N HIS A 56 0.21 1.72 -11.87
CA HIS A 56 1.21 2.32 -11.02
C HIS A 56 0.52 3.08 -9.89
N ILE A 57 1.11 2.96 -8.70
CA ILE A 57 0.60 3.57 -7.48
C ILE A 57 1.74 4.27 -6.74
N LEU A 58 1.46 5.48 -6.25
CA LEU A 58 2.32 6.21 -5.34
C LEU A 58 1.51 6.65 -4.12
N GLU A 59 2.07 6.41 -2.94
CA GLU A 59 1.45 6.80 -1.67
C GLU A 59 1.86 8.23 -1.28
N ASP A 60 1.01 8.90 -0.50
CA ASP A 60 1.36 10.19 0.11
C ASP A 60 2.46 10.07 1.18
N ILE A 61 2.93 11.24 1.63
CA ILE A 61 3.92 11.36 2.72
C ILE A 61 3.35 11.04 4.12
N GLY A 62 2.08 10.65 4.23
CA GLY A 62 1.41 10.30 5.49
C GLY A 62 1.16 11.45 6.47
N GLN A 63 1.51 12.70 6.11
CA GLN A 63 1.24 13.89 6.93
C GLN A 63 -0.12 14.47 6.56
N ASN A 64 -1.19 13.83 7.00
CA ASN A 64 -2.54 14.36 6.82
C ASN A 64 -3.24 14.52 8.17
N ASN A 65 -4.17 15.48 8.24
CA ASN A 65 -4.92 15.78 9.45
C ASN A 65 -6.16 14.89 9.62
N VAL A 66 -6.31 13.85 8.77
CA VAL A 66 -7.52 13.03 8.73
C VAL A 66 -7.18 11.63 9.20
N VAL A 67 -7.70 11.29 10.38
CA VAL A 67 -7.45 10.01 11.03
C VAL A 67 -7.89 8.86 10.11
N ASN A 68 -7.00 7.87 9.94
CA ASN A 68 -7.21 6.66 9.14
C ASN A 68 -7.50 6.90 7.66
N ILE A 69 -7.06 8.03 7.08
CA ILE A 69 -7.08 8.23 5.63
C ILE A 69 -5.65 8.31 5.10
N ARG A 70 -5.44 7.78 3.90
CA ARG A 70 -4.22 7.96 3.10
C ARG A 70 -4.62 8.37 1.69
N TYR A 71 -3.87 9.29 1.10
CA TYR A 71 -4.01 9.60 -0.31
C TYR A 71 -3.10 8.72 -1.15
N VAL A 72 -3.65 8.26 -2.28
CA VAL A 72 -2.97 7.37 -3.21
C VAL A 72 -3.14 7.89 -4.62
N LEU A 73 -2.03 8.16 -5.30
CA LEU A 73 -1.99 8.50 -6.72
C LEU A 73 -1.96 7.21 -7.54
N ARG A 74 -2.88 7.06 -8.50
CA ARG A 74 -2.99 5.91 -9.40
C ARG A 74 -2.95 6.37 -10.85
N TRP A 75 -2.19 5.65 -11.68
CA TRP A 75 -2.16 5.85 -13.14
C TRP A 75 -1.80 4.56 -13.87
N GLU A 76 -2.02 4.52 -15.19
CA GLU A 76 -1.72 3.35 -16.03
C GLU A 76 -0.74 3.73 -17.14
N THR A 77 0.37 3.01 -17.22
CA THR A 77 1.38 3.19 -18.27
C THR A 77 1.94 1.85 -18.70
N LEU A 78 2.62 1.84 -19.85
CA LEU A 78 3.45 0.70 -20.22
C LEU A 78 4.63 0.57 -19.25
N GLY A 79 5.15 -0.64 -19.09
CA GLY A 79 6.32 -0.88 -18.25
C GLY A 79 7.59 -0.14 -18.69
N SER A 80 8.72 -0.42 -18.05
CA SER A 80 10.01 0.13 -18.50
C SER A 80 10.34 -0.33 -19.92
N ASN A 81 10.90 0.56 -20.75
CA ASN A 81 11.42 0.22 -22.08
C ASN A 81 12.94 0.38 -22.21
N ARG A 82 13.67 0.54 -21.10
CA ARG A 82 15.14 0.75 -21.10
C ARG A 82 15.59 1.81 -22.12
N ASP A 83 14.86 2.92 -22.18
CA ASP A 83 15.06 4.05 -23.11
C ASP A 83 15.04 3.67 -24.60
N GLN A 84 14.49 2.52 -24.96
CA GLN A 84 14.28 2.13 -26.34
C GLN A 84 13.02 2.83 -26.91
N PRO A 85 12.99 3.11 -28.22
CA PRO A 85 11.76 3.54 -28.87
C PRO A 85 10.68 2.46 -28.78
N ARG A 86 9.43 2.86 -28.51
CA ARG A 86 8.29 1.95 -28.61
C ARG A 86 7.70 2.04 -30.02
N PRO A 87 7.56 0.93 -30.77
CA PRO A 87 6.87 0.97 -32.04
C PRO A 87 5.38 1.24 -31.82
N PRO A 88 4.71 1.94 -32.76
CA PRO A 88 3.26 2.10 -32.72
C PRO A 88 2.55 0.73 -32.85
N PRO A 89 1.29 0.59 -32.38
CA PRO A 89 0.43 1.64 -31.86
C PRO A 89 0.76 2.05 -30.40
N TYR A 90 0.36 3.25 -30.02
CA TYR A 90 0.48 3.75 -28.64
C TYR A 90 -0.83 3.59 -27.86
N PRO A 91 -0.79 3.42 -26.54
CA PRO A 91 -2.00 3.45 -25.73
C PRO A 91 -2.66 4.82 -25.84
N SER A 92 -3.99 4.84 -25.70
CA SER A 92 -4.71 6.09 -25.48
C SER A 92 -4.30 6.74 -24.16
N PRO A 93 -4.45 8.07 -24.00
CA PRO A 93 -4.20 8.73 -22.73
C PRO A 93 -4.97 8.06 -21.58
N SER A 94 -4.28 7.71 -20.50
CA SER A 94 -4.89 7.18 -19.29
C SER A 94 -5.17 8.31 -18.29
N MET A 95 -6.20 8.15 -17.47
CA MET A 95 -6.57 9.13 -16.46
C MET A 95 -5.73 8.93 -15.19
N LEU A 96 -5.01 9.98 -14.79
CA LEU A 96 -4.32 10.07 -13.51
C LEU A 96 -5.35 10.44 -12.42
N ARG A 97 -5.43 9.65 -11.32
CA ARG A 97 -6.43 9.84 -10.27
C ARG A 97 -5.81 9.80 -8.88
N VAL A 98 -6.31 10.64 -7.98
CA VAL A 98 -6.00 10.59 -6.55
C VAL A 98 -7.19 9.99 -5.82
N TYR A 99 -6.95 8.96 -5.02
CA TYR A 99 -7.95 8.31 -4.17
C TYR A 99 -7.67 8.63 -2.71
N ALA A 100 -8.73 8.89 -1.94
CA ALA A 100 -8.70 8.81 -0.49
C ALA A 100 -9.04 7.38 -0.08
N VAL A 101 -8.06 6.67 0.48
CA VAL A 101 -8.21 5.29 0.95
C VAL A 101 -8.35 5.31 2.46
N LYS A 102 -9.39 4.65 2.96
CA LYS A 102 -9.58 4.45 4.40
C LYS A 102 -8.74 3.27 4.86
N ILE A 103 -7.89 3.50 5.86
CA ILE A 103 -7.11 2.46 6.51
C ILE A 103 -8.02 1.76 7.53
N VAL A 104 -8.16 0.44 7.38
CA VAL A 104 -8.88 -0.41 8.33
C VAL A 104 -7.86 -1.30 9.03
N TRP A 105 -7.92 -1.32 10.37
CA TRP A 105 -7.08 -2.17 11.19
C TRP A 105 -7.93 -3.35 11.66
N GLU A 106 -7.65 -4.56 11.17
CA GLU A 106 -8.22 -5.77 11.74
C GLU A 106 -7.24 -6.37 12.75
N ASN A 107 -7.65 -6.37 14.02
CA ASN A 107 -6.94 -7.09 15.07
C ASN A 107 -7.24 -8.58 14.93
N VAL A 108 -6.54 -9.26 14.03
CA VAL A 108 -6.55 -10.73 14.03
C VAL A 108 -5.65 -11.18 15.19
N LEU A 109 -6.24 -11.27 16.38
CA LEU A 109 -5.61 -11.96 17.51
C LEU A 109 -5.60 -13.45 17.19
N THR A 110 -4.59 -13.90 16.45
CA THR A 110 -4.33 -15.33 16.27
C THR A 110 -3.89 -15.88 17.62
N ARG A 111 -4.83 -16.44 18.38
CA ARG A 111 -4.51 -17.25 19.56
C ARG A 111 -3.79 -18.50 19.03
N HIS A 112 -2.47 -18.55 19.24
CA HIS A 112 -1.68 -19.78 19.17
C HIS A 112 -1.73 -20.50 20.52
#